data_AF-A0A3C1LT41-F1
#
_entry.id   AF-A0A3C1LT41-F1
#
_cell.length_a   1.000
_cell.length_b   1.000
_cell.length_c   1.000
_cell.angle_alpha   90.00
_cell.angle_beta   90.00
_cell.angle_gamma   90.00
#
_symmetry.space_group_name_H-M   'P 1'
#
loop_
_entity.id
_entity.type
_entity.pdbx_description
1 polymer ?
#
loop_
_entity_poly.entity_id
_entity_poly.type
_entity_poly.pdbx_seq_one_letter_code
_entity_poly.pdbx_strand_id
1 'polypeptide(L)'
;MSNVNAEIDNQKREIERSRSELMRMYQELGEVAVSWHQAINYAPSQEAYERLESVADEKSDLDARINALKTAVSEVSAGDQKIEQTKLSMKELDKRYSVLISSLGAVAIEIDSAGKLPQRLKKCLEPMREYEKKLDGLYQKSERFMEKGPKVLAGIYQRKMENLKLTLDDVFAETGKRIYNSGDFREVPGQRAKGILEEMEAIRFAKKNFKNDILDHRNMIDSAQGSLKVLGAYGEEHRKLREMQSAQNSLADKLSDRYCEYGQILSEGIPLWMDDQAPEELKRCCSQIIKQMKLMAQQNLNLESLKAEKDIEIHNQLLSQLSEQMNHLNSQIQAIENQKAELQQKVDAELKQISDLRMKQNDISKKVAEYND
;
A
#
# COMPACT_ATOMS: atom_id res chain seq x y z
N MET A 1 -22.79 46.67 -4.20
CA MET A 1 -22.43 45.67 -5.25
C MET A 1 -21.19 44.82 -4.89
N SER A 2 -19.95 45.34 -4.84
CA SER A 2 -18.75 44.48 -4.64
C SER A 2 -18.68 43.80 -3.26
N ASN A 3 -19.08 44.51 -2.18
CA ASN A 3 -18.90 44.02 -0.81
C ASN A 3 -19.87 42.88 -0.44
N VAL A 4 -21.18 43.04 -0.69
CA VAL A 4 -22.20 42.01 -0.39
C VAL A 4 -21.98 40.74 -1.23
N ASN A 5 -21.54 40.88 -2.48
CA ASN A 5 -21.19 39.71 -3.31
C ASN A 5 -19.99 38.93 -2.73
N ALA A 6 -18.97 39.62 -2.25
CA ALA A 6 -17.81 38.99 -1.62
C ALA A 6 -18.20 38.27 -0.31
N GLU A 7 -19.08 38.88 0.49
CA GLU A 7 -19.62 38.27 1.72
C GLU A 7 -20.46 37.02 1.42
N ILE A 8 -21.34 37.06 0.40
CA ILE A 8 -22.09 35.90 -0.07
C ILE A 8 -21.16 34.75 -0.46
N ASP A 9 -20.10 35.03 -1.23
CA ASP A 9 -19.17 34.00 -1.70
C ASP A 9 -18.26 33.47 -0.58
N ASN A 10 -17.92 34.29 0.41
CA ASN A 10 -17.28 33.82 1.64
C ASN A 10 -18.20 32.89 2.42
N GLN A 11 -19.46 33.29 2.63
CA GLN A 11 -20.44 32.50 3.38
C GLN A 11 -20.70 31.14 2.71
N LYS A 12 -20.79 31.08 1.37
CA LYS A 12 -20.89 29.80 0.64
C LYS A 12 -19.70 28.89 0.89
N ARG A 13 -18.48 29.43 0.89
CA ARG A 13 -17.25 28.66 1.17
C ARG A 13 -17.23 28.13 2.60
N GLU A 14 -17.70 28.90 3.57
CA GLU A 14 -17.84 28.46 4.95
C GLU A 14 -18.87 27.33 5.09
N ILE A 15 -20.03 27.45 4.46
CA ILE A 15 -21.06 26.40 4.45
C ILE A 15 -20.50 25.10 3.86
N GLU A 16 -19.74 25.17 2.76
CA GLU A 16 -19.15 23.97 2.15
C GLU A 16 -18.09 23.30 3.05
N ARG A 17 -17.29 24.09 3.78
CA ARG A 17 -16.38 23.56 4.80
C ARG A 17 -17.15 22.90 5.94
N SER A 18 -18.16 23.57 6.48
CA SER A 18 -18.99 23.03 7.56
C SER A 18 -19.74 21.78 7.13
N ARG A 19 -20.16 21.68 5.86
CA ARG A 19 -20.73 20.46 5.26
C ARG A 19 -19.72 19.33 5.20
N SER A 20 -18.50 19.60 4.75
CA SER A 20 -17.42 18.60 4.71
C SER A 20 -17.08 18.09 6.11
N GLU A 21 -17.02 18.98 7.10
CA GLU A 21 -16.86 18.61 8.52
C GLU A 21 -18.02 17.74 9.03
N LEU A 22 -19.26 18.06 8.65
CA LEU A 22 -20.44 17.29 9.03
C LEU A 22 -20.41 15.88 8.45
N MET A 23 -20.00 15.71 7.18
CA MET A 23 -19.84 14.37 6.57
C MET A 23 -18.80 13.54 7.34
N ARG A 24 -17.69 14.15 7.78
CA ARG A 24 -16.69 13.48 8.62
C ARG A 24 -17.27 13.08 9.99
N MET A 25 -18.09 13.93 10.60
CA MET A 25 -18.77 13.60 11.86
C MET A 25 -19.80 12.47 11.68
N TYR A 26 -20.50 12.41 10.55
CA TYR A 26 -21.40 11.29 10.24
C TYR A 26 -20.63 9.98 10.11
N GLN A 27 -19.48 9.99 9.42
CA GLN A 27 -18.62 8.82 9.37
C GLN A 27 -18.19 8.38 10.77
N GLU A 28 -17.68 9.29 11.61
CA GLU A 28 -17.30 8.99 13.00
C GLU A 28 -18.46 8.39 13.81
N LEU A 29 -19.67 8.96 13.66
CA LEU A 29 -20.86 8.42 14.32
C LEU A 29 -21.18 7.00 13.81
N GLY A 30 -21.13 6.78 12.50
CA GLY A 30 -21.39 5.48 11.90
C GLY A 30 -20.41 4.42 12.41
N GLU A 31 -19.12 4.74 12.45
CA GLU A 31 -18.06 3.86 12.96
C GLU A 31 -18.32 3.43 14.41
N VAL A 32 -18.66 4.38 15.28
CA VAL A 32 -18.98 4.08 16.69
C VAL A 32 -20.28 3.29 16.79
N ALA A 33 -21.32 3.71 16.07
CA ALA A 33 -22.67 3.16 16.21
C ALA A 33 -22.83 1.73 15.69
N VAL A 34 -21.98 1.26 14.78
CA VAL A 34 -22.04 -0.12 14.28
C VAL A 34 -21.85 -1.15 15.40
N SER A 35 -20.96 -0.86 16.35
CA SER A 35 -20.72 -1.73 17.51
C SER A 35 -21.92 -1.79 18.49
N TRP A 36 -22.85 -0.86 18.36
CA TRP A 36 -24.03 -0.72 19.23
C TRP A 36 -25.35 -0.91 18.49
N HIS A 37 -25.32 -1.32 17.21
CA HIS A 37 -26.52 -1.34 16.37
C HIS A 37 -27.68 -2.14 16.98
N GLN A 38 -27.39 -3.26 17.65
CA GLN A 38 -28.41 -4.08 18.33
C GLN A 38 -29.17 -3.33 19.44
N ALA A 39 -28.56 -2.32 20.06
CA ALA A 39 -29.20 -1.48 21.06
C ALA A 39 -29.90 -0.24 20.45
N ILE A 40 -29.65 0.07 19.19
CA ILE A 40 -30.24 1.20 18.47
C ILE A 40 -31.57 0.76 17.88
N ASN A 41 -32.68 1.09 18.55
CA ASN A 41 -34.02 0.79 18.08
C ASN A 41 -34.52 1.84 17.06
N TYR A 42 -33.91 1.91 15.87
CA TYR A 42 -34.26 2.87 14.82
C TYR A 42 -34.45 2.18 13.46
N ALA A 43 -35.69 1.87 13.11
CA ALA A 43 -36.01 1.11 11.90
C ALA A 43 -35.40 1.65 10.58
N PRO A 44 -35.32 2.98 10.33
CA PRO A 44 -34.73 3.50 9.10
C PRO A 44 -33.23 3.19 8.93
N SER A 45 -32.49 2.90 10.00
CA SER A 45 -31.06 2.59 9.91
C SER A 45 -30.75 1.14 9.59
N GLN A 46 -31.74 0.24 9.65
CA GLN A 46 -31.55 -1.21 9.45
C GLN A 46 -30.97 -1.53 8.06
N GLU A 47 -31.56 -0.97 7.00
CA GLU A 47 -31.11 -1.22 5.63
C GLU A 47 -29.69 -0.69 5.40
N ALA A 48 -29.37 0.47 5.95
CA ALA A 48 -28.04 1.06 5.84
C ALA A 48 -26.99 0.26 6.63
N TYR A 49 -27.37 -0.28 7.78
CA TYR A 49 -26.52 -1.18 8.56
C TYR A 49 -26.23 -2.49 7.81
N GLU A 50 -27.24 -3.14 7.23
CA GLU A 50 -27.05 -4.38 6.47
C GLU A 50 -26.11 -4.20 5.27
N ARG A 51 -26.23 -3.06 4.56
CA ARG A 51 -25.30 -2.71 3.47
C ARG A 51 -23.87 -2.48 3.99
N LEU A 52 -23.72 -1.88 5.16
CA LEU A 52 -22.43 -1.64 5.79
C LEU A 52 -21.80 -2.96 6.22
N GLU A 53 -22.55 -3.82 6.91
CA GLU A 53 -22.12 -5.14 7.37
C GLU A 53 -21.65 -6.00 6.20
N SER A 54 -22.40 -6.03 5.10
CA SER A 54 -21.98 -6.73 3.88
C SER A 54 -20.61 -6.27 3.35
N VAL A 55 -20.31 -4.97 3.37
CA VAL A 55 -19.01 -4.45 2.92
C VAL A 55 -17.92 -4.73 3.96
N ALA A 56 -18.26 -4.70 5.26
CA ALA A 56 -17.35 -5.03 6.34
C ALA A 56 -16.92 -6.51 6.29
N ASP A 57 -17.85 -7.41 5.99
CA ASP A 57 -17.61 -8.84 5.80
C ASP A 57 -16.71 -9.10 4.58
N GLU A 58 -17.01 -8.47 3.44
CA GLU A 58 -16.16 -8.55 2.24
C GLU A 58 -14.72 -8.09 2.53
N LYS A 59 -14.57 -7.01 3.31
CA LYS A 59 -13.25 -6.51 3.72
C LYS A 59 -12.55 -7.49 4.67
N SER A 60 -13.27 -8.04 5.64
CA SER A 60 -12.74 -9.04 6.59
C SER A 60 -12.23 -10.29 5.87
N ASP A 61 -13.01 -10.81 4.91
CA ASP A 61 -12.64 -11.95 4.07
C ASP A 61 -11.39 -11.65 3.23
N LEU A 62 -11.31 -10.44 2.66
CA LEU A 62 -10.14 -10.02 1.90
C LEU A 62 -8.90 -9.87 2.79
N ASP A 63 -9.06 -9.30 3.99
CA ASP A 63 -7.99 -9.17 4.99
C ASP A 63 -7.46 -10.55 5.41
N ALA A 64 -8.36 -11.51 5.63
CA ALA A 64 -8.01 -12.91 5.92
C ALA A 64 -7.24 -13.56 4.76
N ARG A 65 -7.68 -13.34 3.51
CA ARG A 65 -6.98 -13.86 2.31
C ARG A 65 -5.61 -13.22 2.11
N ILE A 66 -5.45 -11.93 2.35
CA ILE A 66 -4.16 -11.23 2.31
C ILE A 66 -3.21 -11.81 3.35
N ASN A 67 -3.69 -12.05 4.58
CA ASN A 67 -2.89 -12.63 5.64
C ASN A 67 -2.48 -14.08 5.32
N ALA A 68 -3.40 -14.90 4.82
CA ALA A 68 -3.10 -16.26 4.37
C ALA A 68 -2.04 -16.27 3.25
N LEU A 69 -2.14 -15.35 2.28
CA LEU A 69 -1.14 -15.19 1.23
C LEU A 69 0.23 -14.83 1.79
N LYS A 70 0.31 -13.84 2.69
CA LYS A 70 1.58 -13.44 3.33
C LYS A 70 2.22 -14.59 4.12
N THR A 71 1.42 -15.33 4.88
CA THR A 71 1.89 -16.50 5.63
C THR A 71 2.45 -17.57 4.69
N ALA A 72 1.71 -17.94 3.64
CA ALA A 72 2.16 -18.95 2.69
C ALA A 72 3.46 -18.54 1.97
N VAL A 73 3.59 -17.27 1.56
CA VAL A 73 4.83 -16.73 0.97
C VAL A 73 6.00 -16.82 1.95
N SER A 74 5.77 -16.46 3.21
CA SER A 74 6.79 -16.53 4.26
C SER A 74 7.22 -17.97 4.54
N GLU A 75 6.28 -18.92 4.55
CA GLU A 75 6.54 -20.34 4.76
C GLU A 75 7.39 -20.94 3.64
N VAL A 76 7.09 -20.63 2.38
CA VAL A 76 7.90 -21.06 1.22
C VAL A 76 9.33 -20.53 1.35
N SER A 77 9.47 -19.22 1.56
CA SER A 77 10.79 -18.58 1.69
C SER A 77 11.61 -19.13 2.87
N ALA A 78 10.99 -19.30 4.03
CA ALA A 78 11.64 -19.87 5.21
C ALA A 78 12.00 -21.35 5.01
N GLY A 79 11.14 -22.12 4.33
CA GLY A 79 11.41 -23.50 3.96
C GLY A 79 12.62 -23.64 3.06
N ASP A 80 12.68 -22.84 1.98
CA ASP A 80 13.80 -22.83 1.04
C ASP A 80 15.12 -22.47 1.74
N GLN A 81 15.10 -21.45 2.61
CA GLN A 81 16.27 -21.05 3.38
C GLN A 81 16.78 -22.17 4.30
N LYS A 82 15.86 -22.84 5.01
CA LYS A 82 16.21 -23.98 5.89
C LYS A 82 16.77 -25.15 5.08
N ILE A 83 16.19 -25.47 3.93
CA ILE A 83 16.70 -26.52 3.05
C ILE A 83 18.14 -26.21 2.62
N GLU A 84 18.43 -24.98 2.21
CA GLU A 84 19.79 -24.59 1.80
C GLU A 84 20.78 -24.64 2.97
N GLN A 85 20.38 -24.19 4.16
CA GLN A 85 21.20 -24.32 5.37
C GLN A 85 21.50 -25.78 5.70
N THR A 86 20.50 -26.65 5.68
CA THR A 86 20.68 -28.08 5.94
C THR A 86 21.58 -28.75 4.88
N LYS A 87 21.46 -28.37 3.60
CA LYS A 87 22.37 -28.82 2.53
C LYS A 87 23.81 -28.39 2.79
N LEU A 88 24.05 -27.18 3.28
CA LEU A 88 25.40 -26.71 3.65
C LEU A 88 25.97 -27.52 4.81
N SER A 89 25.19 -27.76 5.86
CA SER A 89 25.60 -28.61 6.99
C SER A 89 25.90 -30.04 6.55
N MET A 90 25.11 -30.60 5.62
CA MET A 90 25.40 -31.91 5.03
C MET A 90 26.72 -31.94 4.26
N LYS A 91 27.04 -30.89 3.49
CA LYS A 91 28.32 -30.79 2.78
C LYS A 91 29.51 -30.70 3.74
N GLU A 92 29.35 -30.02 4.87
CA GLU A 92 30.38 -29.96 5.92
C GLU A 92 30.61 -31.33 6.57
N LEU A 93 29.51 -32.04 6.87
CA LEU A 93 29.58 -33.43 7.35
C LEU A 93 30.25 -34.36 6.33
N ASP A 94 30.03 -34.16 5.03
CA ASP A 94 30.71 -34.92 3.97
C ASP A 94 32.23 -34.69 3.95
N LYS A 95 32.66 -33.43 4.12
CA LYS A 95 34.08 -33.10 4.27
C LYS A 95 34.67 -33.79 5.50
N ARG A 96 34.02 -33.66 6.65
CA ARG A 96 34.48 -34.30 7.90
C ARG A 96 34.54 -35.82 7.77
N TYR A 97 33.54 -36.43 7.13
CA TYR A 97 33.50 -37.86 6.87
C TYR A 97 34.67 -38.32 5.97
N SER A 98 35.04 -37.55 4.94
CA SER A 98 36.19 -37.86 4.08
C SER A 98 37.52 -37.83 4.84
N VAL A 99 37.71 -36.88 5.78
CA VAL A 99 38.88 -36.79 6.64
C VAL A 99 38.97 -38.00 7.57
N LEU A 100 37.85 -38.43 8.15
CA LEU A 100 37.80 -39.63 9.00
C LEU A 100 38.11 -40.91 8.21
N ILE A 101 37.63 -41.02 6.96
CA ILE A 101 38.01 -42.13 6.07
C ILE A 101 39.52 -42.16 5.84
N SER A 102 40.14 -41.03 5.50
CA SER A 102 41.59 -40.97 5.32
C SER A 102 42.34 -41.32 6.61
N SER A 103 41.88 -40.80 7.74
CA SER A 103 42.44 -41.11 9.06
C SER A 103 42.34 -42.60 9.42
N LEU A 104 41.25 -43.27 9.06
CA LEU A 104 41.10 -44.72 9.23
C LEU A 104 42.14 -45.49 8.41
N GLY A 105 42.42 -45.05 7.18
CA GLY A 105 43.45 -45.63 6.32
C GLY A 105 44.85 -45.49 6.92
N ALA A 106 45.19 -44.29 7.39
CA ALA A 106 46.46 -44.02 8.06
C ALA A 106 46.64 -44.89 9.32
N VAL A 107 45.62 -44.95 10.19
CA VAL A 107 45.65 -45.77 11.40
C VAL A 107 45.81 -47.25 11.07
N ALA A 108 45.15 -47.76 10.03
CA ALA A 108 45.29 -49.16 9.64
C ALA A 108 46.69 -49.50 9.13
N ILE A 109 47.35 -48.58 8.42
CA ILE A 109 48.74 -48.73 7.98
C ILE A 109 49.69 -48.72 9.19
N GLU A 110 49.50 -47.79 10.13
CA GLU A 110 50.25 -47.77 11.40
C GLU A 110 50.11 -49.11 12.15
N ILE A 111 48.91 -49.68 12.20
CA ILE A 111 48.66 -50.96 12.87
C ILE A 111 49.28 -52.15 12.14
N ASP A 112 49.29 -52.18 10.80
CA ASP A 112 49.95 -53.24 10.04
C ASP A 112 51.47 -53.18 10.17
N SER A 113 52.06 -51.99 10.18
CA SER A 113 53.49 -51.82 10.47
C SER A 113 53.86 -52.29 11.89
N ALA A 114 52.94 -52.18 12.84
CA ALA A 114 53.08 -52.76 14.18
C ALA A 114 52.79 -54.27 14.25
N GLY A 115 52.44 -54.91 13.13
CA GLY A 115 52.16 -56.35 13.02
C GLY A 115 50.83 -56.80 13.63
N LYS A 116 49.93 -55.87 13.96
CA LYS A 116 48.70 -56.14 14.71
C LYS A 116 47.44 -56.16 13.84
N LEU A 117 47.55 -55.87 12.54
CA LEU A 117 46.39 -55.83 11.65
C LEU A 117 45.94 -57.26 11.27
N PRO A 118 44.63 -57.58 11.40
CA PRO A 118 44.10 -58.87 10.96
C PRO A 118 44.42 -59.19 9.50
N GLN A 119 44.73 -60.46 9.19
CA GLN A 119 45.10 -60.91 7.84
C GLN A 119 44.03 -60.58 6.77
N ARG A 120 42.75 -60.54 7.14
CA ARG A 120 41.63 -60.22 6.24
C ARG A 120 41.69 -58.78 5.73
N LEU A 121 42.10 -57.83 6.59
CA LEU A 121 42.20 -56.41 6.25
C LEU A 121 43.48 -56.07 5.48
N LYS A 122 44.49 -56.95 5.46
CA LYS A 122 45.75 -56.71 4.74
C LYS A 122 45.57 -56.48 3.24
N LYS A 123 44.55 -57.08 2.61
CA LYS A 123 44.20 -56.83 1.20
C LYS A 123 43.69 -55.41 0.95
N CYS A 124 43.18 -54.73 1.98
CA CYS A 124 42.73 -53.35 1.86
C CYS A 124 43.90 -52.35 1.81
N LEU A 125 45.10 -52.76 2.23
CA LEU A 125 46.32 -51.94 2.24
C LEU A 125 47.10 -51.97 0.91
N GLU A 126 46.62 -52.68 -0.12
CA GLU A 126 47.28 -52.72 -1.43
C GLU A 126 47.60 -51.33 -2.04
N PRO A 127 46.76 -50.28 -1.91
CA PRO A 127 47.13 -48.94 -2.37
C PRO A 127 48.43 -48.43 -1.74
N MET A 128 48.61 -48.67 -0.44
CA MET A 128 49.83 -48.28 0.28
C MET A 128 51.03 -49.12 -0.17
N ARG A 129 50.85 -50.43 -0.41
CA ARG A 129 51.93 -51.29 -0.91
C ARG A 129 52.40 -50.91 -2.30
N GLU A 130 51.45 -50.56 -3.18
CA GLU A 130 51.77 -50.04 -4.50
C GLU A 130 52.48 -48.69 -4.43
N TYR A 131 52.06 -47.83 -3.49
CA TYR A 131 52.71 -46.55 -3.21
C TYR A 131 54.16 -46.75 -2.75
N GLU A 132 54.39 -47.59 -1.73
CA GLU A 132 55.71 -47.94 -1.20
C GLU A 132 56.62 -48.53 -2.30
N LYS A 133 56.10 -49.46 -3.10
CA LYS A 133 56.85 -50.05 -4.23
C LYS A 133 57.24 -49.02 -5.29
N LYS A 134 56.36 -48.06 -5.59
CA LYS A 134 56.66 -46.94 -6.51
C LYS A 134 57.71 -46.01 -5.90
N LEU A 135 57.60 -45.71 -4.61
CA LEU A 135 58.52 -44.87 -3.86
C LEU A 135 59.94 -45.49 -3.83
N ASP A 136 60.05 -46.76 -3.44
CA ASP A 136 61.31 -47.52 -3.41
C ASP A 136 61.95 -47.61 -4.80
N GLY A 137 61.14 -47.84 -5.84
CA GLY A 137 61.61 -47.86 -7.21
C GLY A 137 62.16 -46.52 -7.70
N LEU A 138 61.66 -45.39 -7.16
CA LEU A 138 62.21 -44.05 -7.43
C LEU A 138 63.47 -43.79 -6.61
N TYR A 139 63.50 -44.19 -5.33
CA TYR A 139 64.67 -44.10 -4.46
C TYR A 139 65.87 -44.83 -5.07
N GLN A 140 65.71 -46.11 -5.44
CA GLN A 140 66.77 -46.91 -6.06
C GLN A 140 67.28 -46.31 -7.38
N LYS A 141 66.39 -45.72 -8.20
CA LYS A 141 66.80 -45.03 -9.44
C LYS A 141 67.58 -43.77 -9.13
N SER A 142 67.13 -42.96 -8.18
CA SER A 142 67.82 -41.75 -7.76
C SER A 142 69.21 -42.04 -7.20
N GLU A 143 69.35 -43.03 -6.31
CA GLU A 143 70.65 -43.44 -5.74
C GLU A 143 71.60 -43.93 -6.83
N ARG A 144 71.15 -44.79 -7.74
CA ARG A 144 71.97 -45.25 -8.88
C ARG A 144 72.49 -44.09 -9.74
N PHE A 145 71.66 -43.08 -9.99
CA PHE A 145 72.07 -41.90 -10.77
C PHE A 145 72.93 -40.91 -9.95
N MET A 146 72.82 -40.88 -8.62
CA MET A 146 73.70 -40.11 -7.74
C MET A 146 75.10 -40.72 -7.64
N GLU A 147 75.20 -42.05 -7.58
CA GLU A 147 76.47 -42.77 -7.45
C GLU A 147 77.20 -42.97 -8.79
N LYS A 148 76.47 -43.25 -9.87
CA LYS A 148 77.05 -43.77 -11.13
C LYS A 148 76.52 -43.10 -12.41
N GLY A 149 75.77 -42.00 -12.33
CA GLY A 149 75.13 -41.41 -13.51
C GLY A 149 74.98 -39.89 -13.51
N PRO A 150 74.24 -39.33 -14.48
CA PRO A 150 74.04 -37.88 -14.60
C PRO A 150 73.22 -37.32 -13.43
N LYS A 151 73.79 -36.39 -12.66
CA LYS A 151 73.13 -35.73 -11.51
C LYS A 151 71.79 -35.07 -11.86
N VAL A 152 71.62 -34.64 -13.11
CA VAL A 152 70.34 -34.07 -13.61
C VAL A 152 69.21 -35.11 -13.56
N LEU A 153 69.50 -36.38 -13.88
CA LEU A 153 68.50 -37.46 -13.81
C LEU A 153 68.14 -37.78 -12.36
N ALA A 154 69.09 -37.75 -11.43
CA ALA A 154 68.82 -37.88 -10.00
C ALA A 154 67.86 -36.79 -9.50
N GLY A 155 68.09 -35.53 -9.88
CA GLY A 155 67.19 -34.41 -9.56
C GLY A 155 65.77 -34.58 -10.12
N ILE A 156 65.63 -35.16 -11.32
CA ILE A 156 64.30 -35.49 -11.89
C ILE A 156 63.58 -36.56 -11.06
N TYR A 157 64.29 -37.60 -10.62
CA TYR A 157 63.70 -38.64 -9.77
C TYR A 157 63.36 -38.12 -8.36
N GLN A 158 64.14 -37.20 -7.80
CA GLN A 158 63.80 -36.50 -6.56
C GLN A 158 62.52 -35.68 -6.69
N ARG A 159 62.36 -34.87 -7.75
CA ARG A 159 61.10 -34.15 -8.01
C ARG A 159 59.91 -35.10 -8.20
N LYS A 160 60.11 -36.25 -8.86
CA LYS A 160 59.06 -37.27 -8.99
C LYS A 160 58.68 -37.89 -7.64
N MET A 161 59.64 -38.06 -6.73
CA MET A 161 59.37 -38.50 -5.35
C MET A 161 58.62 -37.44 -4.57
N GLU A 162 59.00 -36.16 -4.67
CA GLU A 162 58.29 -35.05 -4.04
C GLU A 162 56.83 -34.98 -4.54
N ASN A 163 56.62 -35.09 -5.84
CA ASN A 163 55.27 -35.14 -6.42
C ASN A 163 54.48 -36.37 -5.95
N LEU A 164 55.13 -37.52 -5.79
CA LEU A 164 54.47 -38.73 -5.27
C LEU A 164 54.10 -38.56 -3.78
N LYS A 165 54.94 -37.89 -2.98
CA LYS A 165 54.63 -37.58 -1.57
C LYS A 165 53.38 -36.72 -1.41
N LEU A 166 53.08 -35.83 -2.37
CA LEU A 166 51.84 -35.05 -2.37
C LEU A 166 50.57 -35.90 -2.54
N THR A 167 50.68 -37.13 -3.06
CA THR A 167 49.54 -38.04 -3.25
C THR A 167 49.28 -38.97 -2.06
N LEU A 168 50.06 -38.84 -0.97
CA LEU A 168 49.96 -39.75 0.17
C LEU A 168 48.58 -39.69 0.86
N ASP A 169 47.99 -38.50 0.97
CA ASP A 169 46.65 -38.32 1.55
C ASP A 169 45.56 -39.04 0.72
N ASP A 170 45.72 -39.10 -0.60
CA ASP A 170 44.82 -39.83 -1.50
C ASP A 170 44.94 -41.34 -1.28
N VAL A 171 46.17 -41.83 -1.05
CA VAL A 171 46.44 -43.24 -0.74
C VAL A 171 45.83 -43.62 0.61
N PHE A 172 45.90 -42.75 1.62
CA PHE A 172 45.23 -42.94 2.91
C PHE A 172 43.71 -42.96 2.75
N ALA A 173 43.14 -42.02 1.99
CA ALA A 173 41.72 -41.99 1.69
C ALA A 173 41.25 -43.26 0.95
N GLU A 174 41.99 -43.73 -0.04
CA GLU A 174 41.65 -44.94 -0.79
C GLU A 174 41.74 -46.19 0.08
N THR A 175 42.81 -46.31 0.87
CA THR A 175 43.01 -47.41 1.83
C THR A 175 41.89 -47.45 2.86
N GLY A 176 41.60 -46.30 3.49
CA GLY A 176 40.52 -46.16 4.44
C GLY A 176 39.16 -46.50 3.84
N LYS A 177 38.91 -46.11 2.59
CA LYS A 177 37.68 -46.46 1.86
C LYS A 177 37.57 -47.96 1.59
N ARG A 178 38.67 -48.64 1.25
CA ARG A 178 38.70 -50.10 1.06
C ARG A 178 38.40 -50.84 2.35
N ILE A 179 39.01 -50.40 3.46
CA ILE A 179 38.73 -50.95 4.81
C ILE A 179 37.28 -50.71 5.20
N TYR A 180 36.78 -49.50 4.95
CA TYR A 180 35.40 -49.15 5.25
C TYR A 180 34.41 -50.03 4.46
N ASN A 181 34.66 -50.23 3.17
CA ASN A 181 33.81 -51.01 2.28
C ASN A 181 33.90 -52.53 2.50
N SER A 182 34.95 -53.04 3.15
CA SER A 182 35.07 -54.47 3.44
C SER A 182 34.05 -54.94 4.48
N GLY A 183 33.43 -54.02 5.23
CA GLY A 183 32.50 -54.34 6.33
C GLY A 183 33.20 -54.76 7.63
N ASP A 184 34.49 -55.10 7.56
CA ASP A 184 35.31 -55.58 8.68
C ASP A 184 36.08 -54.44 9.39
N PHE A 185 35.76 -53.18 9.09
CA PHE A 185 36.45 -52.01 9.66
C PHE A 185 36.43 -51.95 11.20
N ARG A 186 35.46 -52.61 11.84
CA ARG A 186 35.37 -52.74 13.32
C ARG A 186 36.46 -53.63 13.91
N GLU A 187 37.13 -54.43 13.08
CA GLU A 187 38.25 -55.28 13.51
C GLU A 187 39.59 -54.53 13.55
N VAL A 188 39.65 -53.25 13.16
CA VAL A 188 40.86 -52.42 13.27
C VAL A 188 41.14 -52.14 14.75
N PRO A 189 42.24 -52.68 15.33
CA PRO A 189 42.49 -52.60 16.77
C PRO A 189 43.00 -51.23 17.20
N GLY A 190 42.49 -50.71 18.32
CA GLY A 190 43.04 -49.52 18.98
C GLY A 190 41.99 -48.43 19.28
N GLN A 191 42.26 -47.62 20.31
CA GLN A 191 41.34 -46.55 20.74
C GLN A 191 41.11 -45.49 19.64
N ARG A 192 42.15 -45.14 18.86
CA ARG A 192 42.02 -44.17 17.76
C ARG A 192 41.07 -44.67 16.67
N ALA A 193 41.20 -45.93 16.27
CA ALA A 193 40.29 -46.55 15.29
C ALA A 193 38.86 -46.56 15.82
N LYS A 194 38.65 -46.95 17.09
CA LYS A 194 37.33 -46.94 17.71
C LYS A 194 36.69 -45.55 17.72
N GLY A 195 37.43 -44.50 18.11
CA GLY A 195 36.93 -43.12 18.11
C GLY A 195 36.56 -42.61 16.72
N ILE A 196 37.37 -42.94 15.69
CA ILE A 196 37.06 -42.60 14.29
C ILE A 196 35.75 -43.25 13.86
N LEU A 197 35.54 -44.53 14.20
CA LEU A 197 34.31 -45.25 13.82
C LEU A 197 33.07 -44.72 14.52
N GLU A 198 33.16 -44.41 15.82
CA GLU A 198 32.08 -43.78 16.58
C GLU A 198 31.69 -42.43 15.96
N GLU A 199 32.67 -41.61 15.57
CA GLU A 199 32.41 -40.34 14.90
C GLU A 199 31.82 -40.52 13.49
N MET A 200 32.29 -41.50 12.72
CA MET A 200 31.72 -41.82 11.41
C MET A 200 30.26 -42.29 11.51
N GLU A 201 29.92 -43.08 12.52
CA GLU A 201 28.54 -43.51 12.80
C GLU A 201 27.68 -42.32 13.24
N ALA A 202 28.19 -41.44 14.10
CA ALA A 202 27.51 -40.21 14.50
C ALA A 202 27.22 -39.29 13.30
N ILE A 203 28.18 -39.12 12.39
CA ILE A 203 27.99 -38.34 11.16
C ILE A 203 26.92 -38.98 10.26
N ARG A 204 26.92 -40.31 10.11
CA ARG A 204 25.89 -41.02 9.33
C ARG A 204 24.50 -40.82 9.91
N PHE A 205 24.38 -40.91 11.23
CA PHE A 205 23.12 -40.67 11.92
C PHE A 205 22.65 -39.21 11.72
N ALA A 206 23.55 -38.23 11.90
CA ALA A 206 23.24 -36.83 11.66
C ALA A 206 22.81 -36.57 10.20
N LYS A 207 23.48 -37.17 9.22
CA LYS A 207 23.08 -37.08 7.80
C LYS A 207 21.72 -37.70 7.51
N LYS A 208 21.36 -38.79 8.19
CA LYS A 208 20.03 -39.39 8.07
C LYS A 208 18.96 -38.43 8.62
N ASN A 209 19.22 -37.81 9.75
CA ASN A 209 18.31 -36.81 10.34
C ASN A 209 18.14 -35.61 9.41
N PHE A 210 19.24 -35.04 8.91
CA PHE A 210 19.17 -33.93 7.95
C PHE A 210 18.40 -34.28 6.66
N LYS A 211 18.46 -35.52 6.18
CA LYS A 211 17.63 -35.97 5.05
C LYS A 211 16.15 -35.97 5.39
N ASN A 212 15.78 -36.37 6.60
CA ASN A 212 14.40 -36.30 7.08
C ASN A 212 13.97 -34.84 7.24
N ASP A 213 14.81 -33.98 7.82
CA ASP A 213 14.51 -32.56 7.97
C ASP A 213 14.26 -31.88 6.61
N ILE A 214 15.05 -32.22 5.58
CA ILE A 214 14.83 -31.73 4.21
C ILE A 214 13.48 -32.21 3.66
N LEU A 215 13.09 -33.46 3.91
CA LEU A 215 11.79 -33.99 3.47
C LEU A 215 10.64 -33.26 4.19
N ASP A 216 10.77 -33.01 5.49
CA ASP A 216 9.77 -32.28 6.27
C ASP A 216 9.63 -30.84 5.79
N HIS A 217 10.74 -30.14 5.54
CA HIS A 217 10.71 -28.81 4.95
C HIS A 217 10.13 -28.80 3.53
N ARG A 218 10.37 -29.84 2.74
CA ARG A 218 9.79 -29.96 1.39
C ARG A 218 8.28 -30.17 1.44
N ASN A 219 7.79 -31.03 2.34
CA ASN A 219 6.36 -31.23 2.55
C ASN A 219 5.67 -29.93 3.01
N MET A 220 6.32 -29.16 3.88
CA MET A 220 5.85 -27.84 4.30
C MET A 220 5.75 -26.87 3.11
N ILE A 221 6.78 -26.79 2.28
CA ILE A 221 6.77 -25.95 1.07
C ILE A 221 5.67 -26.40 0.11
N ASP A 222 5.52 -27.70 -0.13
CA ASP A 222 4.51 -28.24 -1.04
C ASP A 222 3.09 -27.89 -0.56
N SER A 223 2.85 -27.94 0.75
CA SER A 223 1.58 -27.49 1.37
C SER A 223 1.37 -25.99 1.18
N ALA A 224 2.37 -25.17 1.46
CA ALA A 224 2.28 -23.71 1.30
C ALA A 224 2.07 -23.32 -0.17
N GLN A 225 2.75 -23.99 -1.11
CA GLN A 225 2.53 -23.83 -2.55
C GLN A 225 1.13 -24.27 -2.98
N GLY A 226 0.58 -25.32 -2.35
CA GLY A 226 -0.82 -25.71 -2.50
C GLY A 226 -1.78 -24.58 -2.12
N SER A 227 -1.56 -23.93 -0.97
CA SER A 227 -2.31 -22.75 -0.54
C SER A 227 -2.19 -21.58 -1.51
N LEU A 228 -0.98 -21.31 -2.03
CA LEU A 228 -0.75 -20.27 -3.04
C LEU A 228 -1.52 -20.55 -4.35
N LYS A 229 -1.65 -21.81 -4.76
CA LYS A 229 -2.46 -22.20 -5.93
C LYS A 229 -3.95 -21.94 -5.71
N VAL A 230 -4.48 -22.30 -4.55
CA VAL A 230 -5.89 -22.03 -4.19
C VAL A 230 -6.17 -20.53 -4.18
N LEU A 231 -5.22 -19.72 -3.73
CA LEU A 231 -5.31 -18.26 -3.74
C LEU A 231 -5.10 -17.63 -5.13
N GLY A 232 -4.77 -18.43 -6.15
CA GLY A 232 -4.48 -17.94 -7.51
C GLY A 232 -3.23 -17.07 -7.57
N ALA A 233 -2.27 -17.31 -6.68
CA ALA A 233 -1.06 -16.49 -6.50
C ALA A 233 0.24 -17.21 -6.88
N TYR A 234 0.18 -18.49 -7.25
CA TYR A 234 1.37 -19.30 -7.55
C TYR A 234 2.22 -18.70 -8.69
N GLY A 235 3.45 -18.32 -8.38
CA GLY A 235 4.41 -17.72 -9.32
C GLY A 235 4.18 -16.23 -9.60
N GLU A 236 3.13 -15.63 -9.05
CA GLU A 236 2.79 -14.22 -9.21
C GLU A 236 2.41 -13.58 -7.87
N GLU A 237 3.04 -14.03 -6.78
CA GLU A 237 2.67 -13.73 -5.40
C GLU A 237 2.67 -12.22 -5.14
N HIS A 238 3.71 -11.52 -5.62
CA HIS A 238 3.83 -10.07 -5.48
C HIS A 238 2.84 -9.29 -6.35
N ARG A 239 2.41 -9.82 -7.50
CA ARG A 239 1.36 -9.19 -8.30
C ARG A 239 0.03 -9.35 -7.59
N LYS A 240 -0.28 -10.57 -7.14
CA LYS A 240 -1.54 -10.88 -6.49
C LYS A 240 -1.72 -10.14 -5.17
N LEU A 241 -0.66 -10.03 -4.38
CA LEU A 241 -0.67 -9.24 -3.15
C LEU A 241 -0.99 -7.77 -3.42
N ARG A 242 -0.39 -7.16 -4.46
CA ARG A 242 -0.70 -5.77 -4.86
C ARG A 242 -2.13 -5.60 -5.35
N GLU A 243 -2.63 -6.53 -6.15
CA GLU A 243 -4.04 -6.54 -6.59
C GLU A 243 -4.99 -6.58 -5.37
N MET A 244 -4.75 -7.50 -4.44
CA MET A 244 -5.57 -7.64 -3.23
C MET A 244 -5.47 -6.40 -2.33
N GLN A 245 -4.29 -5.79 -2.17
CA GLN A 245 -4.12 -4.54 -1.42
C GLN A 245 -4.84 -3.35 -2.08
N SER A 246 -4.84 -3.28 -3.41
CA SER A 246 -5.61 -2.27 -4.12
C SER A 246 -7.12 -2.46 -3.91
N ALA A 247 -7.59 -3.71 -3.93
CA ALA A 247 -8.99 -4.03 -3.64
C ALA A 247 -9.36 -3.71 -2.17
N GLN A 248 -8.44 -3.95 -1.24
CA GLN A 248 -8.58 -3.62 0.18
C GLN A 248 -8.76 -2.11 0.39
N ASN A 249 -7.95 -1.29 -0.28
CA ASN A 249 -8.09 0.17 -0.22
C ASN A 249 -9.44 0.62 -0.81
N SER A 250 -9.84 0.06 -1.95
CA SER A 250 -11.15 0.39 -2.56
C SER A 250 -12.32 -0.02 -1.67
N LEU A 251 -12.23 -1.15 -0.95
CA LEU A 251 -13.23 -1.56 0.03
C LEU A 251 -13.21 -0.66 1.28
N ALA A 252 -12.04 -0.19 1.72
CA ALA A 252 -11.92 0.75 2.82
C ALA A 252 -12.61 2.09 2.49
N ASP A 253 -12.43 2.60 1.27
CA ASP A 253 -13.11 3.81 0.80
C ASP A 253 -14.64 3.60 0.76
N LYS A 254 -15.10 2.48 0.18
CA LYS A 254 -16.53 2.13 0.17
C LYS A 254 -17.10 1.98 1.58
N LEU A 255 -16.34 1.39 2.50
CA LEU A 255 -16.76 1.20 3.88
C LEU A 255 -16.87 2.55 4.60
N SER A 256 -15.93 3.47 4.34
CA SER A 256 -16.00 4.87 4.80
C SER A 256 -17.27 5.56 4.34
N ASP A 257 -17.64 5.39 3.07
CA ASP A 257 -18.90 5.94 2.52
C ASP A 257 -20.13 5.32 3.21
N ARG A 258 -20.12 4.00 3.48
CA ARG A 258 -21.21 3.32 4.20
C ARG A 258 -21.33 3.76 5.65
N TYR A 259 -20.21 3.97 6.35
CA TYR A 259 -20.23 4.55 7.69
C TYR A 259 -20.85 5.94 7.68
N CYS A 260 -20.51 6.77 6.69
CA CYS A 260 -21.10 8.10 6.53
C CYS A 260 -22.61 8.04 6.28
N GLU A 261 -23.07 7.18 5.36
CA GLU A 261 -24.50 6.96 5.08
C GLU A 261 -25.27 6.50 6.32
N TYR A 262 -24.74 5.51 7.03
CA TYR A 262 -25.34 4.98 8.26
C TYR A 262 -25.40 6.05 9.37
N GLY A 263 -24.30 6.77 9.61
CA GLY A 263 -24.25 7.85 10.59
C GLY A 263 -25.17 9.02 10.24
N GLN A 264 -25.31 9.36 8.95
CA GLN A 264 -26.26 10.36 8.50
C GLN A 264 -27.70 9.97 8.85
N ILE A 265 -28.12 8.74 8.52
CA ILE A 265 -29.47 8.24 8.82
C ILE A 265 -29.74 8.24 10.33
N LEU A 266 -28.75 7.81 11.12
CA LEU A 266 -28.84 7.86 12.58
C LEU A 266 -28.98 9.30 13.09
N SER A 267 -28.25 10.24 12.50
CA SER A 267 -28.26 11.65 12.93
C SER A 267 -29.64 12.30 12.80
N GLU A 268 -30.40 11.94 11.76
CA GLU A 268 -31.77 12.44 11.53
C GLU A 268 -32.73 11.97 12.63
N GLY A 269 -32.48 10.77 13.17
CA GLY A 269 -33.31 10.12 14.17
C GLY A 269 -32.86 10.28 15.61
N ILE A 270 -31.80 11.05 15.93
CA ILE A 270 -31.17 11.06 17.28
C ILE A 270 -32.18 11.06 18.45
N PRO A 271 -33.21 11.92 18.48
CA PRO A 271 -34.17 11.96 19.60
C PRO A 271 -35.01 10.69 19.77
N LEU A 272 -35.10 9.84 18.74
CA LEU A 272 -35.97 8.66 18.70
C LEU A 272 -35.29 7.40 19.24
N TRP A 273 -33.95 7.36 19.22
CA TRP A 273 -33.19 6.17 19.58
C TRP A 273 -32.07 6.41 20.60
N MET A 274 -31.71 7.67 20.86
CA MET A 274 -30.68 8.00 21.86
C MET A 274 -31.28 7.98 23.27
N ASP A 275 -30.95 6.94 24.04
CA ASP A 275 -31.32 6.77 25.45
C ASP A 275 -30.24 7.31 26.40
N ASP A 276 -30.61 7.58 27.66
CA ASP A 276 -29.71 7.98 28.73
C ASP A 276 -28.64 6.90 29.04
N GLN A 277 -28.91 5.63 28.71
CA GLN A 277 -27.96 4.53 28.85
C GLN A 277 -26.97 4.41 27.68
N ALA A 278 -27.07 5.25 26.64
CA ALA A 278 -26.15 5.19 25.51
C ALA A 278 -24.69 5.47 25.94
N PRO A 279 -23.69 4.89 25.25
CA PRO A 279 -22.28 5.16 25.52
C PRO A 279 -21.94 6.64 25.38
N GLU A 280 -21.04 7.14 26.23
CA GLU A 280 -20.62 8.55 26.21
C GLU A 280 -19.96 8.96 24.88
N GLU A 281 -19.26 8.03 24.21
CA GLU A 281 -18.68 8.27 22.88
C GLU A 281 -19.77 8.55 21.84
N LEU A 282 -20.84 7.77 21.84
CA LEU A 282 -21.97 7.93 20.93
C LEU A 282 -22.74 9.23 21.24
N LYS A 283 -22.99 9.53 22.53
CA LYS A 283 -23.59 10.80 22.97
C LYS A 283 -22.75 12.00 22.54
N ARG A 284 -21.42 11.90 22.62
CA ARG A 284 -20.48 12.94 22.20
C ARG A 284 -20.58 13.18 20.69
N CYS A 285 -20.55 12.13 19.87
CA CYS A 285 -20.72 12.23 18.41
C CYS A 285 -22.06 12.91 18.06
N CYS A 286 -23.17 12.42 18.63
CA CYS A 286 -24.49 13.01 18.43
C CYS A 286 -24.54 14.50 18.86
N SER A 287 -23.96 14.85 20.01
CA SER A 287 -23.91 16.23 20.50
C SER A 287 -23.11 17.16 19.59
N GLN A 288 -21.99 16.68 19.04
CA GLN A 288 -21.17 17.44 18.08
C GLN A 288 -21.93 17.66 16.77
N ILE A 289 -22.57 16.62 16.25
CA ILE A 289 -23.41 16.68 15.05
C ILE A 289 -24.54 17.69 15.25
N ILE A 290 -25.30 17.62 16.35
CA ILE A 290 -26.39 18.56 16.63
C ILE A 290 -25.89 20.00 16.67
N LYS A 291 -24.73 20.26 17.31
CA LYS A 291 -24.13 21.59 17.35
C LYS A 291 -23.75 22.08 15.95
N GLN A 292 -23.14 21.22 15.14
CA GLN A 292 -22.73 21.54 13.78
C GLN A 292 -23.93 21.78 12.86
N MET A 293 -24.98 20.97 12.97
CA MET A 293 -26.23 21.16 12.22
C MET A 293 -26.88 22.51 12.55
N LYS A 294 -26.90 22.91 13.84
CA LYS A 294 -27.39 24.23 14.26
C LYS A 294 -26.55 25.36 13.70
N LEU A 295 -25.22 25.23 13.73
CA LEU A 295 -24.31 26.21 13.14
C LEU A 295 -24.56 26.37 11.63
N MET A 296 -24.68 25.25 10.90
CA MET A 296 -24.98 25.27 9.46
C MET A 296 -26.35 25.87 9.15
N ALA A 297 -27.38 25.57 9.95
CA ALA A 297 -28.69 26.19 9.81
C ALA A 297 -28.60 27.72 9.96
N GLN A 298 -27.85 28.21 10.96
CA GLN A 298 -27.61 29.65 11.13
C GLN A 298 -26.84 30.26 9.95
N GLN A 299 -25.80 29.59 9.46
CA GLN A 299 -25.03 30.03 8.30
C GLN A 299 -25.91 30.12 7.04
N ASN A 300 -26.82 29.16 6.83
CA ASN A 300 -27.78 29.18 5.72
C ASN A 300 -28.77 30.35 5.83
N LEU A 301 -29.31 30.61 7.03
CA LEU A 301 -30.17 31.78 7.27
C LEU A 301 -29.43 33.10 7.01
N ASN A 302 -28.17 33.21 7.44
CA ASN A 302 -27.34 34.38 7.16
C ASN A 302 -27.11 34.56 5.65
N LEU A 303 -26.86 33.47 4.91
CA LEU A 303 -26.72 33.51 3.46
C LEU A 303 -28.02 33.98 2.76
N GLU A 304 -29.18 33.52 3.24
CA GLU A 304 -30.48 33.97 2.73
C GLU A 304 -30.71 35.47 3.01
N SER A 305 -30.35 35.95 4.20
CA SER A 305 -30.39 37.38 4.55
C SER A 305 -29.50 38.21 3.63
N LEU A 306 -28.25 37.80 3.40
CA LEU A 306 -27.32 38.50 2.50
C LEU A 306 -27.83 38.55 1.05
N LYS A 307 -28.49 37.49 0.58
CA LYS A 307 -29.14 37.49 -0.75
C LYS A 307 -30.29 38.48 -0.81
N ALA A 308 -31.14 38.53 0.21
CA ALA A 308 -32.23 39.50 0.28
C ALA A 308 -31.70 40.95 0.35
N GLU A 309 -30.64 41.21 1.11
CA GLU A 309 -29.97 42.51 1.17
C GLU A 309 -29.43 42.96 -0.18
N LYS A 310 -28.80 42.03 -0.93
CA LYS A 310 -28.36 42.28 -2.30
C LYS A 310 -29.53 42.67 -3.21
N ASP A 311 -30.65 41.95 -3.12
CA ASP A 311 -31.83 42.24 -3.93
C ASP A 311 -32.42 43.61 -3.58
N ILE A 312 -32.48 43.98 -2.29
CA ILE A 312 -32.89 45.31 -1.85
C ILE A 312 -31.94 46.40 -2.40
N GLU A 313 -30.63 46.17 -2.36
CA GLU A 313 -29.63 47.10 -2.92
C GLU A 313 -29.88 47.34 -4.42
N ILE A 314 -30.17 46.28 -5.18
CA ILE A 314 -30.49 46.37 -6.62
C ILE A 314 -31.78 47.17 -6.84
N HIS A 315 -32.85 46.88 -6.10
CA HIS A 315 -34.11 47.61 -6.22
C HIS A 315 -33.96 49.09 -5.88
N ASN A 316 -33.16 49.43 -4.86
CA ASN A 316 -32.88 50.82 -4.50
C ASN A 316 -32.12 51.56 -5.61
N GLN A 317 -31.16 50.91 -6.29
CA GLN A 317 -30.48 51.49 -7.44
C GLN A 317 -31.45 51.77 -8.59
N LEU A 318 -32.36 50.82 -8.89
CA LEU A 318 -33.40 51.00 -9.91
C LEU A 318 -34.37 52.14 -9.55
N LEU A 319 -34.79 52.25 -8.29
CA LEU A 319 -35.62 53.34 -7.81
C LEU A 319 -34.93 54.71 -7.95
N SER A 320 -33.63 54.79 -7.63
CA SER A 320 -32.84 56.01 -7.82
C SER A 320 -32.80 56.42 -9.29
N GLN A 321 -32.54 55.47 -10.20
CA GLN A 321 -32.53 55.72 -11.64
C GLN A 321 -33.91 56.18 -12.15
N LEU A 322 -35.00 55.54 -11.72
CA LEU A 322 -36.35 55.93 -12.08
C LEU A 322 -36.71 57.33 -11.54
N SER A 323 -36.27 57.67 -10.33
CA SER A 323 -36.47 59.00 -9.75
C SER A 323 -35.74 60.08 -10.56
N GLU A 324 -34.50 59.82 -10.99
CA GLU A 324 -33.74 60.72 -11.87
C GLU A 324 -34.45 60.92 -13.22
N GLN A 325 -34.95 59.83 -13.83
CA GLN A 325 -35.72 59.90 -15.06
C GLN A 325 -37.01 60.71 -14.89
N MET A 326 -37.73 60.52 -13.78
CA MET A 326 -38.95 61.26 -13.48
C MET A 326 -38.68 62.75 -13.30
N ASN A 327 -37.61 63.12 -12.59
CA ASN A 327 -37.19 64.51 -12.43
C ASN A 327 -36.83 65.15 -13.78
N HIS A 328 -36.17 64.40 -14.67
CA HIS A 328 -35.87 64.86 -16.01
C HIS A 328 -37.15 65.10 -16.84
N LEU A 329 -38.10 64.15 -16.82
CA LEU A 329 -39.38 64.29 -17.51
C LEU A 329 -40.21 65.46 -16.96
N ASN A 330 -40.28 65.64 -15.64
CA ASN A 330 -40.95 66.78 -15.01
C ASN A 330 -40.33 68.11 -15.46
N SER A 331 -39.00 68.17 -15.58
CA SER A 331 -38.30 69.36 -16.11
C SER A 331 -38.66 69.63 -17.57
N GLN A 332 -38.79 68.58 -18.40
CA GLN A 332 -39.24 68.70 -19.78
C GLN A 332 -40.70 69.20 -19.86
N ILE A 333 -41.59 68.68 -19.00
CA ILE A 333 -42.98 69.12 -18.93
C ILE A 333 -43.06 70.60 -18.60
N GLN A 334 -42.35 71.07 -17.56
CA GLN A 334 -42.30 72.50 -17.22
C GLN A 334 -41.79 73.36 -18.37
N ALA A 335 -40.77 72.90 -19.11
CA ALA A 335 -40.27 73.62 -20.27
C ALA A 335 -41.35 73.75 -21.36
N ILE A 336 -42.10 72.68 -21.63
CA ILE A 336 -43.22 72.69 -22.58
C ILE A 336 -44.37 73.59 -22.10
N GLU A 337 -44.70 73.55 -20.81
CA GLU A 337 -45.73 74.42 -20.22
C GLU A 337 -45.38 75.91 -20.34
N ASN A 338 -44.12 76.26 -20.10
CA ASN A 338 -43.61 77.62 -20.29
C ASN A 338 -43.71 78.04 -21.77
N GLN A 339 -43.28 77.18 -22.69
CA GLN A 339 -43.42 77.44 -24.13
C GLN A 339 -44.88 77.64 -24.56
N LYS A 340 -45.80 76.83 -24.02
CA LYS A 340 -47.24 76.96 -24.26
C LYS A 340 -47.76 78.31 -23.75
N ALA A 341 -47.36 78.73 -22.55
CA ALA A 341 -47.77 80.01 -21.98
C ALA A 341 -47.29 81.20 -22.82
N GLU A 342 -46.04 81.15 -23.30
CA GLU A 342 -45.48 82.16 -24.22
C GLU A 342 -46.25 82.23 -25.55
N LEU A 343 -46.55 81.07 -26.15
CA LEU A 343 -47.34 81.01 -27.38
C LEU A 343 -48.76 81.54 -27.17
N GLN A 344 -49.41 81.20 -26.06
CA GLN A 344 -50.73 81.72 -25.74
C GLN A 344 -50.73 83.25 -25.62
N GLN A 345 -49.73 83.83 -24.93
CA GLN A 345 -49.59 85.29 -24.86
C GLN A 345 -49.41 85.94 -26.25
N LYS A 346 -48.64 85.31 -27.14
CA LYS A 346 -48.50 85.78 -28.53
C LYS A 346 -49.83 85.73 -29.28
N VAL A 347 -50.58 84.64 -29.17
CA VAL A 347 -51.91 84.50 -29.78
C VAL A 347 -52.87 85.56 -29.27
N ASP A 348 -52.93 85.78 -27.95
CA ASP A 348 -53.80 86.79 -27.35
C ASP A 348 -53.44 88.21 -27.83
N ALA A 349 -52.14 88.50 -27.97
CA ALA A 349 -51.67 89.76 -28.52
C ALA A 349 -52.06 89.94 -30.01
N GLU A 350 -51.92 88.90 -30.82
CA GLU A 350 -52.36 88.92 -32.22
C GLU A 350 -53.88 89.07 -32.35
N LEU A 351 -54.67 88.37 -31.54
CA LEU A 351 -56.13 88.51 -31.51
C LEU A 351 -56.55 89.94 -31.18
N LYS A 352 -55.86 90.57 -30.22
CA LYS A 352 -56.09 91.98 -29.89
C LYS A 352 -55.75 92.90 -31.07
N GLN A 353 -54.61 92.69 -31.74
CA GLN A 353 -54.26 93.43 -32.95
C GLN A 353 -55.29 93.26 -34.07
N ILE A 354 -55.79 92.04 -34.29
CA ILE A 354 -56.85 91.77 -35.26
C ILE A 354 -58.13 92.51 -34.89
N SER A 355 -58.52 92.51 -33.61
CA SER A 355 -59.68 93.26 -33.12
C SER A 355 -59.53 94.76 -33.37
N ASP A 356 -58.36 95.33 -33.05
CA ASP A 356 -58.06 96.74 -33.29
C ASP A 356 -58.10 97.09 -34.79
N LEU A 357 -57.56 96.22 -35.64
CA LEU A 357 -57.61 96.37 -37.10
C LEU A 357 -59.06 96.28 -37.62
N ARG A 358 -59.89 95.37 -37.10
CA ARG A 358 -61.31 95.29 -37.45
C ARG A 358 -62.08 96.54 -37.04
N MET A 359 -61.80 97.09 -35.86
CA MET A 359 -62.40 98.37 -35.44
C MET A 359 -62.01 99.49 -36.41
N LYS A 360 -60.72 99.62 -36.73
CA LYS A 360 -60.25 100.59 -37.74
C LYS A 360 -60.90 100.37 -39.11
N GLN A 361 -61.05 99.12 -39.56
CA GLN A 361 -61.73 98.80 -40.81
C GLN A 361 -63.19 99.24 -40.78
N ASN A 362 -63.92 98.96 -39.70
CA ASN A 362 -65.31 99.40 -39.53
C ASN A 362 -65.43 100.93 -39.54
N ASP A 363 -64.51 101.64 -38.87
CA ASP A 363 -64.48 103.11 -38.89
C ASP A 363 -64.21 103.66 -40.29
N ILE A 364 -63.29 103.03 -41.04
CA ILE A 364 -63.04 103.38 -42.44
C ILE A 364 -64.28 103.08 -43.30
N SER A 365 -64.92 101.92 -43.14
CA SER A 365 -66.15 101.56 -43.86
C SER A 365 -67.30 102.54 -43.59
N LYS A 366 -67.45 103.01 -42.35
CA LYS A 366 -68.40 104.09 -42.02
C LYS A 366 -68.06 105.39 -42.73
N LYS A 367 -66.80 105.82 -42.69
CA LYS A 367 -66.35 107.03 -43.41
C LYS A 367 -66.52 106.93 -44.92
N VAL A 368 -66.35 105.74 -45.51
CA VAL A 368 -66.59 105.51 -46.94
C VAL A 368 -68.08 105.51 -47.27
N ALA A 369 -68.94 105.00 -46.38
CA ALA A 369 -70.40 105.10 -46.54
C ALA A 369 -70.87 106.56 -46.48
N GLU A 370 -70.31 107.36 -45.56
CA GLU A 370 -70.57 108.81 -45.44
C GLU A 370 -70.06 109.64 -46.63
N TYR A 371 -69.17 109.10 -47.47
CA TYR A 371 -68.59 109.80 -48.63
C TYR A 371 -69.28 109.46 -49.97
N ASN A 372 -70.13 108.42 -49.99
CA ASN A 372 -70.85 107.95 -51.17
C ASN A 372 -72.36 108.32 -51.17
N ASP A 373 -72.83 109.00 -50.12
CA ASP A 373 -74.06 109.81 -50.09
C ASP A 373 -73.69 111.29 -50.34
#